data_AF-A0A817F3R5-F1
#
_entry.id   AF-A0A817F3R5-F1
#
_cell.length_a   1.000
_cell.length_b   1.000
_cell.length_c   1.000
_cell.angle_alpha   90.00
_cell.angle_beta   90.00
_cell.angle_gamma   90.00
#
_symmetry.space_group_name_H-M   'P 1'
#
loop_
_entity.id
_entity.type
_entity.pdbx_description
1 polymer ?
#
loop_
_entity_poly.entity_id
_entity_poly.type
_entity_poly.pdbx_seq_one_letter_code
_entity_poly.pdbx_strand_id
1 'polypeptide(L)'
;MKNAVVILGGAFNPVHTQHIALLCLAKQELEVNGQWNIIGGYLAVATDGYVCHKLHSRNERTIKLKHRLALAHEAIKDIPWLINSPFQEEMLKKHDGSAFSLGQRLKSLLKNDNIQILILVGGDRMIKKGVPIWRKSSNKTPIIRVGIERTMNNNDNNLFELWQKDLNENLIPNPEEFILLNTPIRSVSSSLVRVYLNQWFNTKEDSQKQFEIENDLININSFLHSSVINYIKKYQDDLYIDI
;
A
#
# COMPACT_ATOMS: atom_id res chain seq x y z
N MET A 1 24.87 -0.38 8.51
CA MET A 1 23.48 0.10 8.39
C MET A 1 23.30 0.74 7.02
N LYS A 2 22.30 0.30 6.23
CA LYS A 2 22.01 0.81 4.88
C LYS A 2 20.84 1.80 4.97
N ASN A 3 20.96 2.96 4.33
CA ASN A 3 19.85 3.92 4.25
C ASN A 3 18.86 3.49 3.17
N ALA A 4 17.57 3.59 3.44
CA ALA A 4 16.55 3.21 2.47
C ALA A 4 15.27 4.04 2.58
N VAL A 5 14.54 4.08 1.46
CA VAL A 5 13.16 4.55 1.42
C VAL A 5 12.23 3.39 1.08
N VAL A 6 11.03 3.39 1.66
CA VAL A 6 10.02 2.35 1.44
C VAL A 6 8.87 2.91 0.62
N ILE A 7 8.46 2.21 -0.43
CA ILE A 7 7.37 2.63 -1.31
C ILE A 7 6.30 1.55 -1.38
N LEU A 8 5.07 1.90 -1.01
CA LEU A 8 3.90 1.05 -1.17
C LEU A 8 3.10 1.50 -2.39
N GLY A 9 2.98 0.64 -3.41
CA GLY A 9 2.20 0.91 -4.61
C GLY A 9 0.79 0.32 -4.55
N GLY A 10 -0.22 1.10 -4.89
CA GLY A 10 -1.62 0.67 -4.74
C GLY A 10 -2.63 1.46 -5.54
N ALA A 11 -3.82 0.87 -5.70
CA ALA A 11 -4.97 1.59 -6.24
C ALA A 11 -5.45 2.68 -5.26
N PHE A 12 -5.41 2.37 -3.95
CA PHE A 12 -5.89 3.23 -2.87
C PHE A 12 -7.29 3.78 -3.15
N ASN A 13 -8.24 2.86 -3.34
CA ASN A 13 -9.62 3.16 -3.73
C ASN A 13 -10.65 2.71 -2.68
N PRO A 14 -10.68 3.28 -1.46
CA PRO A 14 -9.78 4.31 -0.91
C PRO A 14 -8.51 3.71 -0.28
N VAL A 15 -7.57 4.57 0.14
CA VAL A 15 -6.57 4.20 1.15
C VAL A 15 -7.29 3.82 2.46
N HIS A 16 -6.66 2.97 3.27
CA HIS A 16 -7.23 2.47 4.52
C HIS A 16 -6.10 2.15 5.51
N THR A 17 -6.45 1.98 6.78
CA THR A 17 -5.50 1.83 7.89
C THR A 17 -4.48 0.71 7.68
N GLN A 18 -4.88 -0.42 7.07
CA GLN A 18 -3.91 -1.51 6.80
C GLN A 18 -2.79 -1.11 5.83
N HIS A 19 -3.02 -0.20 4.87
CA HIS A 19 -1.94 0.29 4.01
C HIS A 19 -0.86 1.02 4.83
N ILE A 20 -1.31 1.80 5.80
CA ILE A 20 -0.45 2.56 6.71
C ILE A 20 0.25 1.63 7.69
N ALA A 21 -0.49 0.70 8.30
CA ALA A 21 0.06 -0.31 9.19
C ALA A 21 1.11 -1.18 8.48
N LEU A 22 0.95 -1.47 7.19
CA LEU A 22 1.94 -2.20 6.40
C LEU A 22 3.26 -1.43 6.29
N LEU A 23 3.22 -0.11 6.03
CA LEU A 23 4.40 0.73 5.97
C LEU A 23 5.10 0.84 7.33
N CYS A 24 4.33 1.07 8.40
CA CYS A 24 4.88 1.18 9.76
C CYS A 24 5.50 -0.14 10.23
N LEU A 25 4.84 -1.27 9.98
CA LEU A 25 5.37 -2.60 10.30
C LEU A 25 6.64 -2.89 9.50
N ALA A 26 6.64 -2.60 8.19
CA ALA A 26 7.83 -2.76 7.36
C ALA A 26 9.02 -1.96 7.90
N LYS A 27 8.79 -0.68 8.27
CA LYS A 27 9.84 0.14 8.89
C LYS A 27 10.37 -0.49 10.18
N GLN A 28 9.48 -0.86 11.10
CA GLN A 28 9.87 -1.48 12.37
C GLN A 28 10.72 -2.74 12.15
N GLU A 29 10.25 -3.68 11.32
CA GLU A 29 10.93 -4.96 11.07
C GLU A 29 12.25 -4.80 10.31
N LEU A 30 12.34 -3.84 9.39
CA LEU A 30 13.59 -3.57 8.68
C LEU A 30 14.65 -2.95 9.61
N GLU A 31 14.23 -2.16 10.61
CA GLU A 31 15.13 -1.47 11.54
C GLU A 31 15.51 -2.32 12.76
N VAL A 32 14.72 -3.33 13.14
CA VAL A 32 14.89 -4.10 14.39
C VAL A 32 16.27 -4.74 14.54
N ASN A 33 16.86 -5.20 13.43
CA ASN A 33 18.17 -5.85 13.39
C ASN A 33 19.32 -4.88 13.07
N GLY A 34 19.06 -3.56 12.98
CA GLY A 34 20.07 -2.54 12.67
C GLY A 34 20.64 -2.58 11.23
N GLN A 35 20.09 -3.45 10.36
CA GLN A 35 20.55 -3.58 8.98
C GLN A 35 20.14 -2.36 8.15
N TRP A 36 18.94 -1.84 8.39
CA TRP A 36 18.36 -0.71 7.65
C TRP A 36 18.12 0.50 8.54
N ASN A 37 18.20 1.68 7.91
CA ASN A 37 17.71 2.94 8.43
C ASN A 37 16.71 3.49 7.42
N ILE A 38 15.43 3.49 7.77
CA ILE A 38 14.34 3.91 6.89
C ILE A 38 14.12 5.41 7.05
N ILE A 39 14.61 6.16 6.07
CA ILE A 39 14.65 7.63 6.07
C ILE A 39 13.40 8.27 5.44
N GLY A 40 12.48 7.48 4.89
CA GLY A 40 11.22 7.98 4.31
C GLY A 40 10.33 6.86 3.78
N GLY A 41 9.04 7.18 3.65
CA GLY A 41 8.01 6.26 3.18
C GLY A 41 6.98 6.93 2.27
N TYR A 42 6.58 6.25 1.19
CA TYR A 42 5.72 6.83 0.17
C TYR A 42 4.58 5.91 -0.25
N LEU A 43 3.44 6.51 -0.58
CA LEU A 43 2.30 5.85 -1.21
C LEU A 43 2.31 6.18 -2.71
N ALA A 44 2.64 5.20 -3.55
CA ALA A 44 2.60 5.34 -5.01
C ALA A 44 1.19 5.01 -5.55
N VAL A 45 0.38 6.04 -5.69
CA VAL A 45 -1.01 5.93 -6.14
C VAL A 45 -1.07 5.54 -7.62
N ALA A 46 -1.95 4.61 -8.02
CA ALA A 46 -2.09 4.19 -9.41
C ALA A 46 -2.88 5.19 -10.28
N THR A 47 -2.74 5.15 -11.60
CA THR A 47 -3.50 6.00 -12.55
C THR A 47 -4.99 5.65 -12.56
N ASP A 48 -5.85 6.59 -12.98
CA ASP A 48 -7.28 6.33 -13.13
C ASP A 48 -7.54 5.18 -14.11
N GLY A 49 -6.88 5.17 -15.28
CA GLY A 49 -7.03 4.08 -16.25
C GLY A 49 -6.69 2.70 -15.68
N TYR A 50 -5.63 2.58 -14.86
CA TYR A 50 -5.30 1.32 -14.20
C TYR A 50 -6.39 0.88 -13.21
N VAL A 51 -6.88 1.82 -12.39
CA VAL A 51 -7.89 1.51 -11.37
C VAL A 51 -9.23 1.18 -12.03
N CYS A 52 -9.69 1.95 -13.01
CA CYS A 52 -10.88 1.66 -13.81
C CYS A 52 -10.80 0.25 -14.40
N HIS A 53 -9.71 -0.09 -15.10
CA HIS A 53 -9.54 -1.43 -15.68
C HIS A 53 -9.60 -2.54 -14.63
N LYS A 54 -8.95 -2.34 -13.48
CA LYS A 54 -8.93 -3.31 -12.38
C LYS A 54 -10.32 -3.53 -11.76
N LEU A 55 -11.12 -2.48 -11.65
CA LEU A 55 -12.41 -2.50 -10.95
C LEU A 55 -13.60 -2.77 -11.88
N HIS A 56 -13.42 -2.60 -13.18
CA HIS A 56 -14.46 -2.80 -14.20
C HIS A 56 -15.10 -4.20 -14.11
N SER A 57 -14.28 -5.26 -14.00
CA SER A 57 -14.79 -6.63 -13.91
C SER A 57 -15.59 -6.94 -12.63
N ARG A 58 -15.57 -6.03 -11.65
CA ARG A 58 -16.27 -6.16 -10.36
C ARG A 58 -17.45 -5.20 -10.24
N ASN A 59 -17.71 -4.40 -11.27
CA ASN A 59 -18.71 -3.33 -11.25
C ASN A 59 -18.55 -2.39 -10.03
N GLU A 60 -17.31 -2.06 -9.67
CA GLU A 60 -17.00 -1.21 -8.53
C GLU A 60 -16.59 0.20 -8.98
N ARG A 61 -17.02 1.23 -8.25
CA ARG A 61 -16.73 2.64 -8.57
C ARG A 61 -15.26 3.00 -8.37
N THR A 62 -14.74 3.85 -9.26
CA THR A 62 -13.36 4.38 -9.18
C THR A 62 -13.34 5.80 -8.65
N ILE A 63 -12.66 6.03 -7.52
CA ILE A 63 -12.38 7.36 -6.98
C ILE A 63 -11.38 8.05 -7.91
N LYS A 64 -11.64 9.32 -8.26
CA LYS A 64 -10.76 10.11 -9.15
C LYS A 64 -9.35 10.20 -8.56
N LEU A 65 -8.32 10.22 -9.41
CA LEU A 65 -6.92 10.27 -8.99
C LEU A 65 -6.64 11.41 -8.01
N LYS A 66 -7.17 12.61 -8.27
CA LYS A 66 -7.01 13.78 -7.40
C LYS A 66 -7.46 13.51 -5.96
N HIS A 67 -8.56 12.77 -5.78
CA HIS A 67 -9.07 12.43 -4.46
C HIS A 67 -8.29 11.29 -3.84
N ARG A 68 -7.85 10.29 -4.61
CA ARG A 68 -6.99 9.21 -4.06
C ARG A 68 -5.65 9.73 -3.56
N LEU A 69 -5.06 10.72 -4.25
CA LEU A 69 -3.86 11.43 -3.78
C LEU A 69 -4.13 12.18 -2.47
N ALA A 70 -5.24 12.93 -2.39
CA ALA A 70 -5.59 13.67 -1.19
C ALA A 70 -5.90 12.75 0.00
N LEU A 71 -6.63 11.65 -0.23
CA LEU A 71 -6.90 10.64 0.80
C LEU A 71 -5.61 9.99 1.30
N ALA A 72 -4.67 9.68 0.40
CA ALA A 72 -3.35 9.16 0.79
C ALA A 72 -2.59 10.15 1.67
N HIS A 73 -2.66 11.45 1.39
CA HIS A 73 -2.08 12.50 2.24
C HIS A 73 -2.78 12.59 3.61
N GLU A 74 -4.12 12.60 3.64
CA GLU A 74 -4.90 12.59 4.88
C GLU A 74 -4.62 11.37 5.77
N ALA A 75 -4.27 10.23 5.18
CA ALA A 75 -3.96 9.00 5.90
C ALA A 75 -2.57 8.99 6.54
N ILE A 76 -1.64 9.86 6.10
CA ILE A 76 -0.25 9.88 6.60
C ILE A 76 0.09 11.13 7.42
N LYS A 77 -0.76 12.16 7.40
CA LYS A 77 -0.45 13.50 7.93
C LYS A 77 -0.02 13.51 9.40
N ASP A 78 -0.54 12.59 10.20
CA ASP A 78 -0.25 12.48 11.64
C ASP A 78 0.89 11.50 11.95
N ILE A 79 1.64 11.05 10.92
CA ILE A 79 2.71 10.05 11.04
C ILE A 79 4.05 10.72 10.66
N PRO A 80 4.85 11.16 11.65
CA PRO A 80 6.00 12.04 11.42
C PRO A 80 6.99 11.55 10.36
N TRP A 81 7.32 10.25 10.35
CA TRP A 81 8.31 9.72 9.41
C TRP A 81 7.79 9.59 7.97
N LEU A 82 6.46 9.54 7.78
CA LEU A 82 5.83 9.52 6.46
C LEU A 82 5.64 10.94 5.94
N ILE A 83 5.06 11.83 6.75
CA ILE A 83 4.77 13.21 6.33
C ILE A 83 6.04 14.02 6.09
N ASN A 84 7.11 13.75 6.85
CA ASN A 84 8.42 14.38 6.69
C ASN A 84 9.38 13.56 5.81
N SER A 85 8.85 12.69 4.94
CA SER A 85 9.70 11.97 3.99
C SER A 85 10.43 12.95 3.06
N PRO A 86 11.69 12.67 2.66
CA PRO A 86 12.41 13.50 1.71
C PRO A 86 11.61 13.77 0.43
N PHE A 87 11.57 15.01 -0.03
CA PHE A 87 10.85 15.38 -1.26
C PHE A 87 9.34 15.10 -1.26
N GLN A 88 8.69 14.95 -0.10
CA GLN A 88 7.26 14.62 -0.01
C GLN A 88 6.39 15.63 -0.78
N GLU A 89 6.70 16.93 -0.70
CA GLU A 89 5.97 17.97 -1.43
C GLU A 89 6.16 17.87 -2.95
N GLU A 90 7.37 17.60 -3.42
CA GLU A 90 7.66 17.37 -4.83
C GLU A 90 6.98 16.11 -5.36
N MET A 91 6.75 15.12 -4.49
CA MET A 91 6.01 13.91 -4.85
C MET A 91 4.53 14.21 -5.07
N LEU A 92 3.96 15.19 -4.37
CA LEU A 92 2.57 15.63 -4.57
C LEU A 92 2.36 16.40 -5.88
N LYS A 93 3.40 17.06 -6.41
CA LYS A 93 3.33 17.87 -7.64
C LYS A 93 3.24 17.05 -8.93
N LYS A 94 3.72 15.80 -8.90
CA LYS A 94 3.75 14.92 -10.08
C LYS A 94 3.38 13.50 -9.69
N HIS A 95 2.49 12.91 -10.45
CA HIS A 95 2.05 11.52 -10.29
C HIS A 95 2.90 10.56 -11.14
N ASP A 96 3.35 9.44 -10.55
CA ASP A 96 4.18 8.45 -11.25
C ASP A 96 3.45 7.15 -11.61
N GLY A 97 2.22 6.93 -11.11
CA GLY A 97 1.38 5.77 -11.43
C GLY A 97 1.82 4.41 -10.90
N SER A 98 3.08 4.22 -10.50
CA SER A 98 3.58 2.96 -9.93
C SER A 98 4.68 3.17 -8.91
N ALA A 99 4.85 2.21 -7.98
CA ALA A 99 5.95 2.23 -7.02
C ALA A 99 7.33 2.19 -7.69
N PHE A 100 7.43 1.51 -8.83
CA PHE A 100 8.67 1.42 -9.61
C PHE A 100 9.04 2.80 -10.19
N SER A 101 8.11 3.44 -10.90
CA SER A 101 8.32 4.77 -11.50
C SER A 101 8.61 5.83 -10.44
N LEU A 102 7.89 5.81 -9.31
CA LEU A 102 8.18 6.68 -8.17
C LEU A 102 9.59 6.43 -7.61
N GLY A 103 9.99 5.16 -7.46
CA GLY A 103 11.33 4.80 -7.01
C GLY A 103 12.44 5.29 -7.94
N GLN A 104 12.24 5.22 -9.26
CA GLN A 104 13.18 5.79 -10.23
C GLN A 104 13.30 7.31 -10.09
N ARG A 105 12.18 8.01 -9.93
CA ARG A 105 12.17 9.47 -9.73
C ARG A 105 12.85 9.86 -8.41
N LEU A 106 12.54 9.17 -7.32
CA LEU A 106 13.17 9.41 -6.02
C LEU A 106 14.69 9.19 -6.09
N LYS A 107 15.14 8.11 -6.75
CA LYS A 107 16.58 7.85 -6.92
C LYS A 107 17.28 9.00 -7.67
N SER A 108 16.64 9.54 -8.71
CA SER A 108 17.14 10.71 -9.44
C SER A 108 17.20 11.98 -8.59
N LEU A 109 16.22 12.22 -7.71
CA LEU A 109 16.16 13.40 -6.86
C LEU A 109 17.12 13.34 -5.67
N LEU A 110 17.25 12.17 -5.04
CA LEU A 110 18.16 11.95 -3.92
C LEU A 110 19.63 12.14 -4.31
N LYS A 111 19.98 11.92 -5.58
CA LYS A 111 21.36 12.01 -6.12
C LYS A 111 22.39 11.27 -5.24
N ASN A 112 21.95 10.18 -4.62
CA ASN A 112 22.74 9.40 -3.68
C ASN A 112 22.48 7.91 -3.92
N ASP A 113 23.43 7.26 -4.58
CA ASP A 113 23.33 5.85 -4.93
C ASP A 113 23.43 4.89 -3.72
N ASN A 114 23.84 5.40 -2.55
CA ASN A 114 23.86 4.62 -1.31
C ASN A 114 22.48 4.49 -0.64
N ILE A 115 21.47 5.24 -1.12
CA ILE A 115 20.10 5.11 -0.61
C ILE A 115 19.36 4.07 -1.45
N GLN A 116 18.94 3.00 -0.77
CA GLN A 116 18.23 1.89 -1.39
C GLN A 116 16.74 2.21 -1.57
N ILE A 117 16.18 1.81 -2.72
CA ILE A 117 14.73 1.81 -2.93
C ILE A 117 14.18 0.43 -2.56
N LEU A 118 13.23 0.41 -1.62
CA LEU A 118 12.49 -0.78 -1.19
C LEU A 118 11.04 -0.66 -1.67
N ILE A 119 10.57 -1.60 -2.49
CA ILE A 119 9.16 -1.67 -2.89
C ILE A 119 8.44 -2.67 -1.98
N LEU A 120 7.52 -2.15 -1.18
CA LEU A 120 6.68 -2.93 -0.29
C LEU A 120 5.51 -3.53 -1.06
N VAL A 121 5.33 -4.85 -0.92
CA VAL A 121 4.26 -5.61 -1.55
C VAL A 121 3.54 -6.49 -0.52
N GLY A 122 2.22 -6.56 -0.63
CA GLY A 122 1.44 -7.56 0.10
C GLY A 122 1.72 -8.96 -0.45
N GLY A 123 1.59 -9.98 0.41
CA GLY A 123 1.85 -11.38 0.05
C GLY A 123 1.09 -11.87 -1.18
N ASP A 124 -0.12 -11.35 -1.42
CA ASP A 124 -0.92 -11.65 -2.62
C ASP A 124 -0.20 -11.30 -3.93
N ARG A 125 0.70 -10.32 -3.90
CA ARG A 125 1.50 -9.90 -5.06
C ARG A 125 2.85 -10.59 -5.15
N MET A 126 3.27 -11.29 -4.10
CA MET A 126 4.49 -12.12 -4.13
C MET A 126 4.26 -13.44 -4.87
N ILE A 127 3.01 -13.85 -5.07
CA ILE A 127 2.63 -15.01 -5.86
C ILE A 127 1.96 -14.57 -7.16
N LYS A 128 2.47 -15.02 -8.31
CA LYS A 128 1.88 -14.73 -9.64
C LYS A 128 1.58 -16.02 -10.37
N LYS A 129 0.30 -16.26 -10.66
CA LYS A 129 -0.17 -17.52 -11.29
C LYS A 129 0.31 -18.77 -10.53
N GLY A 130 0.20 -18.74 -9.20
CA GLY A 130 0.61 -19.85 -8.33
C GLY A 130 2.12 -20.01 -8.14
N VAL A 131 2.95 -19.14 -8.72
CA VAL A 131 4.42 -19.22 -8.60
C VAL A 131 4.96 -18.00 -7.87
N PRO A 132 5.83 -18.17 -6.86
CA PRO A 132 6.50 -17.03 -6.23
C PRO A 132 7.34 -16.23 -7.22
N ILE A 133 7.28 -14.90 -7.13
CA ILE A 133 7.96 -14.02 -8.08
C ILE A 133 9.49 -14.10 -7.97
N TRP A 134 10.02 -14.48 -6.80
CA TRP A 134 11.46 -14.60 -6.57
C TRP A 134 12.12 -15.76 -7.34
N ARG A 135 11.36 -16.81 -7.65
CA ARG A 135 11.83 -17.94 -8.48
C ARG A 135 12.09 -17.56 -9.94
N LYS A 136 11.58 -16.40 -10.38
CA LYS A 136 11.67 -15.94 -11.78
C LYS A 136 12.47 -14.65 -11.94
N SER A 137 13.12 -14.17 -10.89
CA SER A 137 13.82 -12.89 -10.99
C SER A 137 15.08 -12.99 -11.84
N SER A 138 15.31 -11.96 -12.66
CA SER A 138 16.39 -11.92 -13.66
C SER A 138 17.46 -10.87 -13.37
N ASN A 139 17.53 -10.32 -12.15
CA ASN A 139 18.53 -9.34 -11.68
C ASN A 139 18.72 -8.12 -12.58
N LYS A 140 17.61 -7.48 -12.96
CA LYS A 140 17.65 -6.35 -13.90
C LYS A 140 17.57 -4.98 -13.23
N THR A 141 17.27 -4.90 -11.94
CA THR A 141 16.94 -3.63 -11.29
C THR A 141 17.53 -3.54 -9.89
N PRO A 142 18.09 -2.39 -9.47
CA PRO A 142 18.64 -2.18 -8.13
C PRO A 142 17.54 -1.95 -7.08
N ILE A 143 16.40 -2.63 -7.21
CA ILE A 143 15.22 -2.46 -6.37
C ILE A 143 15.01 -3.75 -5.60
N ILE A 144 14.86 -3.62 -4.28
CA ILE A 144 14.56 -4.74 -3.40
C ILE A 144 13.06 -4.75 -3.15
N ARG A 145 12.44 -5.92 -3.23
CA ARG A 145 11.01 -6.12 -2.93
C ARG A 145 10.87 -6.64 -1.51
N VAL A 146 10.14 -5.90 -0.69
CA VAL A 146 9.84 -6.28 0.69
C VAL A 146 8.44 -6.88 0.70
N GLY A 147 8.32 -8.16 1.06
CA GLY A 147 7.04 -8.85 1.14
C GLY A 147 6.61 -9.06 2.58
N ILE A 148 5.32 -8.83 2.82
CA ILE A 148 4.68 -9.09 4.11
C ILE A 148 3.44 -9.93 3.86
N GLU A 149 3.34 -11.05 4.57
CA GLU A 149 2.17 -11.90 4.52
C GLU A 149 0.96 -11.24 5.18
N ARG A 150 -0.22 -11.48 4.62
CA ARG A 150 -1.48 -11.08 5.22
C ARG A 150 -2.14 -12.31 5.80
N THR A 151 -2.53 -12.27 7.07
CA THR A 151 -3.31 -13.35 7.66
C THR A 151 -4.66 -13.42 6.94
N MET A 152 -4.83 -14.46 6.12
CA MET A 152 -6.13 -14.93 5.68
C MET A 152 -6.54 -16.05 6.63
N ASN A 153 -7.79 -16.04 7.08
CA ASN A 153 -8.32 -17.13 7.88
C ASN A 153 -8.26 -18.43 7.05
N ASN A 154 -7.44 -19.38 7.51
CA ASN A 154 -7.26 -20.77 7.08
C ASN A 154 -6.10 -21.08 6.10
N ASN A 155 -5.08 -21.75 6.65
CA ASN A 155 -4.32 -22.88 6.09
C ASN A 155 -3.56 -22.80 4.75
N ASP A 156 -3.29 -21.63 4.17
CA ASP A 156 -2.37 -21.55 3.04
C ASP A 156 -0.92 -21.32 3.49
N ASN A 157 0.02 -22.06 2.87
CA ASN A 157 1.46 -22.07 3.14
C ASN A 157 2.00 -20.69 3.51
N ASN A 158 2.57 -20.57 4.72
CA ASN A 158 3.23 -19.37 5.22
C ASN A 158 4.26 -18.88 4.18
N LEU A 159 4.03 -17.68 3.64
CA LEU A 159 4.86 -17.11 2.57
C LEU A 159 6.34 -17.02 2.98
N PHE A 160 6.60 -16.73 4.25
CA PHE A 160 7.96 -16.68 4.79
C PHE A 160 8.59 -18.07 4.85
N GLU A 161 7.85 -19.10 5.29
CA GLU A 161 8.33 -20.49 5.27
C GLU A 161 8.61 -20.99 3.85
N LEU A 162 7.74 -20.66 2.88
CA LEU A 162 7.97 -20.99 1.48
C LEU A 162 9.23 -20.31 0.94
N TRP A 163 9.46 -19.05 1.29
CA TRP A 163 10.69 -18.33 0.91
C TRP A 163 11.93 -18.96 1.55
N GLN A 164 11.90 -19.30 2.83
CA GLN A 164 12.99 -19.98 3.54
C GLN A 164 13.32 -21.33 2.91
N LYS A 165 12.29 -22.12 2.59
CA LYS A 165 12.45 -23.39 1.88
C LYS A 165 13.12 -23.19 0.53
N ASP A 166 12.62 -22.25 -0.28
CA ASP A 166 13.18 -21.97 -1.61
C ASP A 166 14.62 -21.46 -1.53
N LEU A 167 14.96 -20.69 -0.50
CA LEU A 167 16.31 -20.20 -0.24
C LEU A 167 17.26 -21.38 0.06
N ASN A 168 16.85 -22.29 0.95
CA ASN A 168 17.62 -23.48 1.32
C ASN A 168 17.78 -24.47 0.15
N GLU A 169 16.78 -24.56 -0.72
CA GLU A 169 16.80 -25.42 -1.92
C GLU A 169 17.48 -24.74 -3.13
N ASN A 170 18.05 -23.55 -2.98
CA ASN A 170 18.67 -22.76 -4.05
C ASN A 170 17.73 -22.49 -5.25
N LEU A 171 16.43 -22.35 -4.99
CA LEU A 171 15.41 -22.06 -6.00
C LEU A 171 15.24 -20.56 -6.28
N ILE A 172 16.03 -19.71 -5.60
CA ILE A 172 16.00 -18.25 -5.73
C ILE A 172 17.25 -17.79 -6.49
N PRO A 173 17.15 -17.43 -7.78
CA PRO A 173 18.32 -17.03 -8.55
C PRO A 173 19.02 -15.78 -7.99
N ASN A 174 18.28 -14.88 -7.34
CA ASN A 174 18.78 -13.60 -6.84
C ASN A 174 18.13 -13.26 -5.49
N PRO A 175 18.61 -13.86 -4.38
CA PRO A 175 17.99 -13.68 -3.07
C PRO A 175 18.04 -12.23 -2.56
N GLU A 176 19.08 -11.48 -2.91
CA GLU A 176 19.28 -10.07 -2.50
C GLU A 176 18.20 -9.11 -3.05
N GLU A 177 17.43 -9.52 -4.07
CA GLU A 177 16.30 -8.72 -4.58
C GLU A 177 15.05 -8.79 -3.68
N PHE A 178 15.04 -9.64 -2.66
CA PHE A 178 13.86 -9.94 -1.87
C PHE A 178 14.16 -9.90 -0.37
N ILE A 179 13.24 -9.30 0.38
CA ILE A 179 13.20 -9.40 1.83
C ILE A 179 11.77 -9.86 2.17
N LEU A 180 11.62 -11.00 2.83
CA LEU A 180 10.33 -11.43 3.37
C LEU A 180 10.32 -11.23 4.88
N LEU A 181 9.33 -10.50 5.37
CA LEU A 181 9.16 -10.25 6.81
C LEU A 181 8.27 -11.33 7.42
N ASN A 182 8.69 -11.90 8.55
CA ASN A 182 7.98 -12.96 9.27
C ASN A 182 6.97 -12.40 10.29
N THR A 183 6.25 -11.36 9.90
CA THR A 183 5.24 -10.75 10.76
C THR A 183 3.95 -10.61 9.98
N PRO A 184 2.94 -11.44 10.28
CA PRO A 184 1.67 -11.33 9.60
C PRO A 184 0.97 -10.02 10.00
N ILE A 185 0.21 -9.47 9.06
CA ILE A 185 -0.65 -8.32 9.31
C ILE A 185 -2.10 -8.66 9.02
N ARG A 186 -3.02 -8.13 9.85
CA ARG A 186 -4.47 -8.28 9.67
C ARG A 186 -4.88 -7.92 8.24
N SER A 187 -5.81 -8.63 7.64
CA SER A 187 -6.27 -8.38 6.27
C SER A 187 -7.51 -7.48 6.23
N VAL A 188 -7.40 -6.30 5.60
CA VAL A 188 -8.51 -5.39 5.30
C VAL A 188 -8.47 -5.08 3.81
N SER A 189 -9.51 -5.46 3.07
CA SER A 189 -9.56 -5.18 1.64
C SER A 189 -10.24 -3.84 1.35
N SER A 190 -9.73 -3.09 0.37
CA SER A 190 -10.43 -1.89 -0.10
C SER A 190 -11.80 -2.23 -0.71
N SER A 191 -12.03 -3.45 -1.21
CA SER A 191 -13.37 -3.89 -1.65
C SER A 191 -14.36 -3.89 -0.50
N LEU A 192 -13.97 -4.39 0.68
CA LEU A 192 -14.83 -4.35 1.86
C LEU A 192 -15.14 -2.90 2.25
N VAL A 193 -14.13 -2.02 2.28
CA VAL A 193 -14.37 -0.59 2.55
C VAL A 193 -15.35 0.04 1.56
N ARG A 194 -15.27 -0.32 0.27
CA ARG A 194 -16.22 0.15 -0.75
C ARG A 194 -17.65 -0.33 -0.50
N VAL A 195 -17.84 -1.53 0.04
CA VAL A 195 -19.18 -2.02 0.43
C VAL A 195 -19.80 -1.11 1.49
N TYR A 196 -19.05 -0.82 2.56
CA TYR A 196 -19.50 0.10 3.62
C TYR A 196 -19.77 1.51 3.08
N LEU A 197 -18.88 2.04 2.22
CA LEU A 197 -19.08 3.36 1.62
C LEU A 197 -20.32 3.40 0.72
N ASN A 198 -20.58 2.36 -0.08
CA ASN A 198 -21.79 2.28 -0.90
C ASN A 198 -23.05 2.26 -0.02
N GLN A 199 -23.03 1.54 1.10
CA GLN A 199 -24.13 1.57 2.07
C GLN A 199 -24.33 2.98 2.63
N TRP A 200 -23.24 3.64 3.04
CA TRP A 200 -23.27 5.01 3.57
C TRP A 200 -23.85 6.02 2.56
N PHE A 201 -23.49 5.93 1.27
CA PHE A 201 -24.05 6.79 0.22
C PHE A 201 -25.52 6.52 -0.07
N ASN A 202 -25.98 5.29 0.13
CA ASN A 202 -27.37 4.90 -0.12
C ASN A 202 -28.30 5.23 1.06
N THR A 203 -27.76 5.67 2.20
CA THR A 203 -28.53 6.00 3.40
C THR A 203 -28.45 7.48 3.75
N LYS A 204 -28.26 8.36 2.75
CA LYS A 204 -28.12 9.82 2.96
C LYS A 204 -29.26 10.47 3.75
N GLU A 205 -30.48 9.94 3.64
CA GLU A 205 -31.66 10.44 4.35
C GLU A 205 -31.81 9.86 5.78
N ASP A 206 -30.98 8.89 6.16
CA ASP A 206 -31.00 8.21 7.45
C ASP A 206 -29.70 8.51 8.22
N SER A 207 -29.70 9.62 8.94
CA SER A 207 -28.53 10.11 9.68
C SER A 207 -28.05 9.13 10.76
N GLN A 208 -28.96 8.38 11.37
CA GLN A 208 -28.62 7.39 12.40
C GLN A 208 -27.85 6.23 11.77
N LYS A 209 -28.34 5.71 10.64
CA LYS A 209 -27.67 4.64 9.91
C LYS A 209 -26.33 5.07 9.32
N GLN A 210 -26.21 6.32 8.85
CA GLN A 210 -24.91 6.87 8.43
C GLN A 210 -23.91 6.90 9.59
N PHE A 211 -24.34 7.37 10.77
CA PHE A 211 -23.50 7.40 11.95
C PHE A 211 -23.02 6.00 12.37
N GLU A 212 -23.89 4.99 12.32
CA GLU A 212 -23.54 3.60 12.61
C GLU A 212 -22.48 3.06 11.64
N ILE A 213 -22.66 3.28 10.34
CA ILE A 213 -21.70 2.86 9.32
C ILE A 213 -20.34 3.59 9.49
N GLU A 214 -20.36 4.88 9.83
CA GLU A 214 -19.14 5.63 10.13
C GLU A 214 -18.41 5.07 11.36
N ASN A 215 -19.15 4.78 12.44
CA ASN A 215 -18.61 4.19 13.65
C ASN A 215 -18.01 2.80 13.37
N ASP A 216 -18.64 2.00 12.51
CA ASP A 216 -18.12 0.71 12.08
C ASP A 216 -16.81 0.85 11.30
N LEU A 217 -16.74 1.83 10.39
CA LEU A 217 -15.57 2.09 9.56
C LEU A 217 -14.38 2.62 10.37
N ILE A 218 -14.62 3.43 11.40
CA ILE A 218 -13.55 4.14 12.14
C ILE A 218 -13.19 3.43 13.45
N ASN A 219 -14.18 3.03 14.23
CA ASN A 219 -13.98 2.59 15.61
C ASN A 219 -14.04 1.07 15.74
N ILE A 220 -15.11 0.43 15.24
CA ILE A 220 -15.30 -1.02 15.42
C ILE A 220 -14.29 -1.81 14.59
N ASN A 221 -14.30 -1.60 13.27
CA ASN A 221 -13.40 -2.33 12.37
C ASN A 221 -12.06 -1.61 12.18
N SER A 222 -12.01 -0.31 12.50
CA SER A 222 -10.84 0.54 12.29
C SER A 222 -10.29 0.44 10.86
N PHE A 223 -11.18 0.49 9.86
CA PHE A 223 -10.82 0.42 8.45
C PHE A 223 -10.29 1.76 7.92
N LEU A 224 -10.84 2.90 8.35
CA LEU A 224 -10.44 4.23 7.90
C LEU A 224 -9.99 5.10 9.06
N HIS A 225 -9.02 5.99 8.80
CA HIS A 225 -8.76 7.12 9.70
C HIS A 225 -9.90 8.14 9.60
N SER A 226 -10.21 8.81 10.71
CA SER A 226 -11.27 9.84 10.75
C SER A 226 -11.02 10.98 9.73
N SER A 227 -9.76 11.32 9.48
CA SER A 227 -9.38 12.30 8.44
C SER A 227 -9.82 11.88 7.03
N VAL A 228 -9.64 10.59 6.72
CA VAL A 228 -9.96 10.00 5.42
C VAL A 228 -11.47 10.01 5.18
N ILE A 229 -12.28 9.60 6.17
CA ILE A 229 -13.73 9.60 6.01
C ILE A 229 -14.30 11.04 5.97
N ASN A 230 -13.75 11.97 6.75
CA ASN A 230 -14.14 13.38 6.69
C ASN A 230 -13.88 13.98 5.30
N TYR A 231 -12.77 13.63 4.66
CA TYR A 231 -12.51 14.02 3.28
C TYR A 231 -13.54 13.41 2.32
N ILE A 232 -13.85 12.11 2.44
CA ILE A 232 -14.85 11.43 1.60
C ILE A 232 -16.21 12.13 1.71
N LYS A 233 -16.65 12.46 2.94
CA LYS A 233 -17.91 13.18 3.19
C LYS A 233 -17.93 14.54 2.51
N LYS A 234 -16.83 15.30 2.63
CA LYS A 234 -16.71 16.65 2.06
C LYS A 234 -16.81 16.65 0.53
N TYR A 235 -16.30 15.63 -0.15
CA TYR A 235 -16.22 15.58 -1.61
C TYR A 235 -17.12 14.51 -2.24
N GLN A 236 -18.14 14.03 -1.53
CA GLN A 236 -18.97 12.90 -1.95
C GLN A 236 -19.55 13.01 -3.37
N ASP A 237 -19.91 14.22 -3.79
CA ASP A 237 -20.59 14.45 -5.07
C ASP A 237 -19.61 14.58 -6.25
N ASP A 238 -18.30 14.70 -6.00
CA ASP A 238 -17.22 14.76 -7.00
C ASP A 238 -16.25 13.57 -6.89
N LEU A 239 -16.47 12.67 -5.93
CA LEU A 239 -15.47 11.68 -5.51
C LEU A 239 -15.11 10.67 -6.61
N TYR A 240 -16.10 10.27 -7.41
CA TYR A 240 -15.99 9.16 -8.34
C TYR A 240 -15.94 9.61 -9.79
N ILE A 241 -15.20 8.88 -10.62
CA ILE A 241 -15.23 9.05 -12.07
C ILE A 241 -16.66 8.76 -12.56
N ASP A 242 -17.19 9.64 -13.39
CA ASP A 242 -18.44 9.42 -14.11
C ASP A 242 -18.19 8.35 -15.18
N ILE A 243 -18.95 7.25 -15.12
CA ILE A 243 -18.85 6.11 -16.03
C ILE A 243 -20.08 6.10 -16.92
#